data_AF-A0A972ZHU8-F1
#
_entry.id   AF-A0A972ZHU8-F1
#
_cell.length_a   1.000
_cell.length_b   1.000
_cell.length_c   1.000
_cell.angle_alpha   90.00
_cell.angle_beta   90.00
_cell.angle_gamma   90.00
#
_symmetry.space_group_name_H-M   'P 1'
#
loop_
_entity.id
_entity.type
_entity.pdbx_description
1 polymer ?
#
loop_
_entity_poly.entity_id
_entity_poly.type
_entity_poly.pdbx_seq_one_letter_code
_entity_poly.pdbx_strand_id
1 'polypeptide(L)'
;MSTALEWNALRLRLENQIEDIAAKIQSYPPPITGCDEQFNHFLELRRVLPQELARLDNVVRDRSLTIHEFIVTSPIEEILSDLSS
;
A
#
# COMPACT_ATOMS: atom_id res chain seq x y z
N MET A 1 -18.06 -11.68 1.71
CA MET A 1 -18.03 -10.61 0.68
C MET A 1 -17.96 -9.28 1.41
N SER A 2 -16.87 -8.54 1.27
CA SER A 2 -16.71 -7.23 1.90
C SER A 2 -17.61 -6.20 1.21
N THR A 3 -18.08 -5.22 1.97
CA THR A 3 -18.97 -4.16 1.52
C THR A 3 -18.23 -3.10 0.70
N ALA A 4 -18.97 -2.36 -0.13
CA ALA A 4 -18.40 -1.25 -0.90
C ALA A 4 -17.77 -0.16 -0.01
N LEU A 5 -18.31 0.03 1.21
CA LEU A 5 -17.75 0.98 2.17
C LEU A 5 -16.38 0.53 2.69
N GLU A 6 -16.23 -0.75 3.02
CA GLU A 6 -14.94 -1.30 3.48
C GLU A 6 -13.89 -1.24 2.36
N TRP A 7 -14.28 -1.52 1.11
CA TRP A 7 -13.37 -1.39 -0.04
C TRP A 7 -12.93 0.06 -0.29
N ASN A 8 -13.86 1.01 -0.15
CA ASN A 8 -13.54 2.43 -0.28
C ASN A 8 -12.60 2.90 0.85
N ALA A 9 -12.80 2.41 2.08
CA ALA A 9 -11.91 2.71 3.19
C ALA A 9 -10.50 2.18 2.95
N LEU A 10 -10.35 0.95 2.44
CA LEU A 10 -9.06 0.39 2.07
C LEU A 10 -8.40 1.18 0.93
N ARG A 11 -9.17 1.59 -0.08
CA ARG A 11 -8.69 2.43 -1.19
C ARG A 11 -8.11 3.75 -0.68
N LEU A 12 -8.86 4.49 0.13
CA LEU A 12 -8.41 5.76 0.71
C LEU A 12 -7.14 5.58 1.54
N ARG A 13 -7.02 4.47 2.28
CA ARG A 13 -5.81 4.15 3.04
C ARG A 13 -4.60 3.91 2.14
N LEU A 14 -4.76 3.17 1.04
CA LEU A 14 -3.71 2.98 0.04
C LEU A 14 -3.28 4.31 -0.61
N GLU A 15 -4.25 5.16 -0.97
CA GLU A 15 -4.00 6.48 -1.55
C GLU A 15 -3.22 7.39 -0.57
N ASN A 16 -3.65 7.45 0.69
CA ASN A 16 -2.92 8.18 1.73
C ASN A 16 -1.49 7.64 1.93
N GLN A 17 -1.31 6.32 1.92
CA GLN A 17 0.01 5.72 2.07
C GLN A 17 0.94 6.06 0.89
N ILE A 18 0.41 6.16 -0.34
CA ILE A 18 1.18 6.60 -1.51
C ILE A 18 1.68 8.03 -1.30
N GLU A 19 0.81 8.93 -0.84
CA GLU A 19 1.17 10.33 -0.57
C GLU A 19 2.20 10.42 0.57
N ASP A 20 2.01 9.66 1.65
CA ASP A 20 2.93 9.62 2.80
C ASP A 20 4.32 9.12 2.39
N ILE A 21 4.41 8.06 1.60
CA ILE A 21 5.69 7.54 1.12
C ILE A 21 6.37 8.54 0.17
N ALA A 22 5.61 9.20 -0.70
CA ALA A 22 6.15 10.24 -1.57
C ALA A 22 6.73 11.42 -0.74
N ALA A 23 6.01 11.86 0.29
CA ALA A 23 6.48 12.90 1.20
C ALA A 23 7.72 12.46 2.00
N LYS A 24 7.76 11.21 2.48
CA LYS A 24 8.93 10.65 3.18
C LYS A 24 10.17 10.57 2.29
N ILE A 25 10.00 10.19 1.02
CA ILE A 25 11.11 10.17 0.04
C ILE A 25 11.59 11.60 -0.25
N GLN A 26 10.67 12.55 -0.40
CA GLN A 26 11.02 13.94 -0.72
C GLN A 26 11.72 14.65 0.45
N SER A 27 11.29 14.38 1.68
CA SER A 27 11.87 14.93 2.91
C SER A 27 13.07 14.13 3.43
N TYR A 28 13.43 13.04 2.76
CA TYR A 28 14.51 12.17 3.19
C TYR A 28 15.85 12.92 3.14
N PRO A 29 16.65 12.92 4.22
CA PRO A 29 17.96 13.56 4.21
C PRO A 29 18.85 12.95 3.13
N PRO A 30 19.77 13.72 2.52
CA PRO A 30 20.67 13.18 1.50
C PRO A 30 21.43 11.98 2.06
N PRO A 31 21.39 10.81 1.37
CA PRO A 31 21.87 9.57 1.95
C PRO A 31 23.36 9.67 2.26
N ILE A 32 23.71 9.39 3.52
CA ILE A 32 25.09 9.11 3.89
C ILE A 32 25.45 7.80 3.19
N THR A 33 26.49 7.84 2.35
CA THR A 33 26.84 6.76 1.42
C THR A 33 26.89 5.39 2.10
N GLY A 34 26.04 4.47 1.62
CA GLY A 34 26.11 3.03 1.93
C GLY A 34 24.97 2.53 2.82
N CYS A 35 24.03 1.81 2.20
CA CYS A 35 23.07 0.91 2.85
C CYS A 35 21.94 1.55 3.67
N ASP A 36 21.24 2.53 3.10
CA ASP A 36 20.00 3.00 3.70
C ASP A 36 18.83 2.05 3.35
N GLU A 37 18.69 1.00 4.16
CA GLU A 37 17.61 0.01 4.06
C GLU A 37 16.23 0.66 4.15
N GLN A 38 16.10 1.74 4.92
CA GLN A 38 14.86 2.47 5.08
C GLN A 38 14.48 3.22 3.80
N PHE A 39 15.42 3.92 3.17
CA PHE A 39 15.17 4.58 1.89
C PHE A 39 14.85 3.57 0.78
N ASN A 40 15.58 2.45 0.73
CA ASN A 40 15.28 1.37 -0.21
C ASN A 40 13.88 0.78 0.00
N HIS A 41 13.47 0.61 1.27
CA HIS A 41 12.12 0.19 1.58
C HIS A 41 11.08 1.19 1.09
N PHE A 42 11.28 2.50 1.29
CA PHE A 42 10.37 3.53 0.75
C PHE A 42 10.29 3.51 -0.78
N LEU A 43 11.41 3.29 -1.49
CA LEU A 43 11.42 3.15 -2.94
C LEU A 43 10.61 1.93 -3.40
N GLU A 44 10.72 0.81 -2.70
CA GLU A 44 9.95 -0.39 -2.99
C GLU A 44 8.45 -0.15 -2.74
N LEU A 45 8.08 0.50 -1.63
CA LEU A 45 6.69 0.86 -1.36
C LEU A 45 6.12 1.81 -2.41
N ARG A 46 6.90 2.81 -2.85
CA ARG A 46 6.51 3.71 -3.95
C ARG A 46 6.23 2.95 -5.24
N ARG A 47 6.93 1.83 -5.46
CA ARG A 47 6.74 0.95 -6.63
C ARG A 47 5.50 0.07 -6.48
N VAL A 48 5.29 -0.51 -5.30
CA VAL A 48 4.27 -1.55 -5.05
C VAL A 48 2.88 -0.97 -4.75
N LEU A 49 2.79 0.12 -3.97
CA LEU A 49 1.49 0.69 -3.56
C LEU A 49 0.56 1.05 -4.74
N PRO A 50 1.03 1.68 -5.84
CA PRO A 50 0.17 1.94 -7.01
C PRO A 50 -0.28 0.65 -7.72
N GLN A 51 0.53 -0.40 -7.70
CA GLN A 51 0.17 -1.71 -8.27
C GLN A 51 -0.92 -2.37 -7.43
N GLU A 52 -0.85 -2.27 -6.11
CA GLU A 52 -1.87 -2.78 -5.20
C GLU A 52 -3.19 -2.00 -5.31
N LEU A 53 -3.14 -0.68 -5.52
CA LEU A 53 -4.33 0.12 -5.82
C LEU A 53 -5.01 -0.34 -7.12
N ALA A 54 -4.22 -0.60 -8.17
CA ALA A 54 -4.75 -1.16 -9.42
C ALA A 54 -5.28 -2.60 -9.24
N ARG A 55 -4.62 -3.42 -8.40
CA ARG A 55 -5.09 -4.76 -8.05
C ARG A 55 -6.43 -4.70 -7.32
N LEU A 56 -6.58 -3.77 -6.37
CA LEU A 56 -7.82 -3.53 -5.64
C LEU A 56 -8.95 -3.19 -6.61
N ASP A 57 -8.71 -2.27 -7.56
CA ASP A 57 -9.73 -1.88 -8.54
C ASP A 57 -10.23 -3.05 -9.39
N ASN A 58 -9.33 -3.96 -9.78
CA ASN A 58 -9.71 -5.19 -10.47
C ASN A 58 -10.52 -6.13 -9.57
N VAL A 59 -10.09 -6.33 -8.32
CA VAL A 59 -10.78 -7.21 -7.36
C VAL A 59 -12.17 -6.69 -7.01
N VAL A 60 -12.34 -5.38 -6.83
CA VAL A 60 -13.64 -4.75 -6.56
C VAL A 60 -14.57 -4.88 -7.76
N ARG A 61 -14.05 -4.67 -8.97
CA ARG A 61 -14.83 -4.83 -10.21
C ARG A 61 -15.28 -6.26 -10.42
N ASP A 62 -14.37 -7.21 -10.24
CA ASP A 62 -14.60 -8.62 -10.56
C ASP A 62 -15.23 -9.39 -9.37
N ARG A 63 -15.31 -8.75 -8.18
CA ARG A 63 -15.79 -9.30 -6.90
C ARG A 63 -15.13 -10.64 -6.57
N SER A 64 -13.84 -10.75 -6.88
CA SER A 64 -13.11 -12.02 -6.89
C SER A 64 -12.58 -12.44 -5.52
N LEU A 65 -12.36 -11.49 -4.61
CA LEU A 65 -11.80 -11.71 -3.27
C LEU A 65 -12.56 -10.90 -2.22
N THR A 66 -12.43 -11.29 -0.96
CA THR A 66 -12.73 -10.46 0.22
C THR A 66 -11.55 -9.54 0.56
N ILE A 67 -11.76 -8.54 1.42
CA ILE A 67 -10.67 -7.66 1.90
C ILE A 67 -9.60 -8.46 2.64
N HIS A 68 -10.00 -9.42 3.47
CA HIS A 68 -9.03 -10.25 4.19
C HIS A 68 -8.14 -11.03 3.23
N GLU A 69 -8.74 -11.71 2.23
CA GLU A 69 -7.99 -12.44 1.20
C GLU A 69 -7.10 -11.52 0.37
N PHE A 70 -7.56 -10.30 0.07
CA PHE A 70 -6.74 -9.30 -0.61
C PHE A 70 -5.50 -8.94 0.23
N ILE A 71 -5.67 -8.69 1.53
CA ILE A 71 -4.59 -8.28 2.44
C ILE A 71 -3.53 -9.39 2.57
N VAL A 72 -3.95 -10.61 2.90
CA VAL A 72 -3.01 -11.74 3.15
C VAL A 72 -2.30 -12.23 1.87
N THR A 73 -2.79 -11.85 0.69
CA THR A 73 -2.13 -12.15 -0.59
C THR A 73 -1.33 -10.97 -1.13
N SER A 74 -1.30 -9.85 -0.41
CA SER A 74 -0.57 -8.66 -0.82
C SER A 74 0.91 -8.79 -0.47
N PRO A 75 1.84 -8.37 -1.35
CA PRO A 75 3.26 -8.28 -1.02
C PRO A 75 3.56 -7.23 0.07
N ILE A 76 2.59 -6.40 0.44
CA ILE A 76 2.69 -5.38 1.51
C ILE A 76 1.71 -5.67 2.64
N GLU A 77 1.45 -6.96 2.91
CA GLU A 77 0.55 -7.44 3.98
C GLU A 77 0.80 -6.72 5.31
N GLU A 78 2.06 -6.56 5.73
CA GLU A 78 2.44 -5.91 6.99
C GLU A 78 1.83 -4.50 7.11
N ILE A 79 1.92 -3.72 6.04
CA ILE A 79 1.39 -2.34 6.00
C ILE A 79 -0.14 -2.35 5.96
N LEU A 80 -0.73 -3.26 5.19
CA LEU A 80 -2.19 -3.35 5.07
C LEU A 80 -2.86 -3.91 6.34
N SER A 81 -2.13 -4.74 7.11
CA SER A 81 -2.59 -5.31 8.38
C SER A 81 -2.61 -4.26 9.49
N ASP A 82 -1.59 -3.40 9.54
CA ASP A 82 -1.58 -2.23 10.43
C ASP A 82 -2.70 -1.24 10.10
N LEU A 83 -3.05 -1.16 8.82
CA LEU A 83 -4.18 -0.35 8.37
C LEU A 83 -5.53 -0.98 8.72
N SER A 84 -5.63 -2.28 9.04
CA SER A 84 -6.90 -2.96 9.35
C SER A 84 -7.34 -2.89 10.82
N SER A 85 -6.50 -2.34 11.72
CA SER A 85 -6.80 -2.19 13.16
C SER A 85 -7.59 -0.91 13.48
#